data_AF-A0A239PCK8-F1
#
_entry.id   AF-A0A239PCK8-F1
#
_cell.length_a   1.000
_cell.length_b   1.000
_cell.length_c   1.000
_cell.angle_alpha   90.00
_cell.angle_beta   90.00
_cell.angle_gamma   90.00
#
_symmetry.space_group_name_H-M   'P 1'
#
loop_
_entity.id
_entity.type
_entity.pdbx_description
1 polymer ?
#
loop_
_entity_poly.entity_id
_entity_poly.type
_entity_poly.pdbx_seq_one_letter_code
_entity_poly.pdbx_strand_id
1 'polypeptide(L)'
;MTSFVIEADGGSRGNPGPAGYGAVVKDAVDGQVLVEIAEAIGTQTNNVAEYRGLIAGLRLLLDLAGDGAVVEARMDSKLVIEQMAGRWKIKNEGLRPLALEAAALARRLKVTWQWIPREKNKDADRLANEAMDAAAKGRPWRLGASSEPRSSGGGPDTSSARLSGSSVAESSGSRDAGRSGFPGAGGSSHQAATPGSTTDLGVPAEDLLLFDPADLSRDSSDSPVSPEEKTPAATSPGTGWRGATTVATSLLLLRHGETPLSVERRFSGLGDPELSPNGIAQAEAAAVRLSRKPYNLQAIVSSPLRRARVTAEIVAARAGLEVIVEEGLRETDFGDWEGYTFTEIQRRWPDELAAWLADPSAAPPGGESFGVVAERVEATRDLLLERYEGKTVLVVSHVTPIKMLLRLALLAPLAALYRMHLDLAALSLIEYYADGPAVVKAFNDTSHLH
;
A
#
# COMPACT_ATOMS: atom_id res chain seq x y z
N MET A 1 19.46 25.95 -5.25
CA MET A 1 19.72 24.48 -5.34
C MET A 1 19.60 24.12 -6.80
N THR A 2 20.51 23.30 -7.33
CA THR A 2 20.28 22.63 -8.61
C THR A 2 19.09 21.70 -8.47
N SER A 3 18.25 21.64 -9.49
CA SER A 3 17.07 20.78 -9.53
C SER A 3 17.09 20.01 -10.84
N PHE A 4 16.70 18.75 -10.78
CA PHE A 4 16.80 17.81 -11.89
C PHE A 4 15.43 17.29 -12.30
N VAL A 5 15.35 16.72 -13.49
CA VAL A 5 14.23 15.89 -13.93
C VAL A 5 14.78 14.52 -14.29
N ILE A 6 14.13 13.46 -13.81
CA ILE A 6 14.28 12.11 -14.36
C ILE A 6 13.06 11.84 -15.24
N GLU A 7 13.28 11.47 -16.50
CA GLU A 7 12.23 10.94 -17.39
C GLU A 7 12.59 9.49 -17.74
N ALA A 8 11.66 8.54 -17.53
CA ALA A 8 11.91 7.11 -17.68
C ALA A 8 10.72 6.33 -18.28
N ASP A 9 11.01 5.29 -19.05
CA ASP A 9 10.05 4.36 -19.69
C ASP A 9 10.65 2.94 -19.74
N GLY A 10 9.81 1.93 -19.94
CA GLY A 10 10.22 0.57 -20.25
C GLY A 10 9.07 -0.28 -20.77
N GLY A 11 9.37 -1.24 -21.64
CA GLY A 11 8.36 -2.09 -22.26
C GLY A 11 8.86 -3.47 -22.65
N SER A 12 7.96 -4.26 -23.21
CA SER A 12 8.22 -5.58 -23.77
C SER A 12 7.51 -5.78 -25.13
N ARG A 13 8.20 -6.41 -26.09
CA ARG A 13 7.69 -6.73 -27.44
C ARG A 13 6.78 -7.95 -27.37
N GLY A 14 5.53 -7.71 -26.96
CA GLY A 14 4.65 -8.73 -26.38
C GLY A 14 4.92 -8.84 -24.86
N ASN A 15 3.90 -9.16 -24.06
CA ASN A 15 3.95 -9.04 -22.60
C ASN A 15 3.53 -10.35 -21.91
N PRO A 16 4.46 -11.15 -21.34
CA PRO A 16 5.91 -10.96 -21.36
C PRO A 16 6.53 -11.17 -22.74
N GLY A 17 7.70 -10.58 -22.97
CA GLY A 17 8.43 -10.65 -24.25
C GLY A 17 9.78 -9.94 -24.16
N PRO A 18 10.54 -9.83 -25.28
CA PRO A 18 11.82 -9.14 -25.33
C PRO A 18 11.68 -7.69 -24.87
N ALA A 19 12.39 -7.32 -23.81
CA ALA A 19 12.13 -6.14 -23.02
C ALA A 19 13.35 -5.24 -22.89
N GLY A 20 13.09 -3.94 -22.70
CA GLY A 20 14.11 -2.93 -22.53
C GLY A 20 13.55 -1.67 -21.86
N TYR A 21 14.44 -0.90 -21.25
CA TYR A 21 14.09 0.35 -20.58
C TYR A 21 14.98 1.50 -21.03
N GLY A 22 14.53 2.72 -20.81
CA GLY A 22 15.26 3.96 -21.05
C GLY A 22 15.05 4.96 -19.93
N ALA A 23 16.09 5.73 -19.60
CA ALA A 23 15.99 6.85 -18.66
C ALA A 23 16.95 7.99 -19.02
N VAL A 24 16.53 9.22 -18.79
CA VAL A 24 17.32 10.44 -18.97
C VAL A 24 17.30 11.29 -17.71
N VAL A 25 18.43 11.93 -17.39
CA VAL A 25 18.53 12.98 -16.37
C VAL A 25 18.71 14.31 -17.08
N LYS A 26 17.86 15.28 -16.76
CA LYS A 26 17.87 16.64 -17.31
C LYS A 26 18.07 17.69 -16.22
N ASP A 27 18.65 18.83 -16.55
CA ASP A 27 18.53 20.02 -15.69
C ASP A 27 17.09 20.57 -15.76
N ALA A 28 16.54 20.99 -14.63
CA ALA A 28 15.15 21.45 -14.55
C ALA A 28 14.95 22.93 -14.97
N VAL A 29 16.01 23.69 -15.22
CA VAL A 29 15.97 25.11 -15.58
C VAL A 29 15.88 25.31 -17.09
N ASP A 30 16.71 24.62 -17.88
CA ASP A 30 16.75 24.72 -19.34
C ASP A 30 16.29 23.45 -20.08
N GLY A 31 16.16 22.32 -19.38
CA GLY A 31 15.75 21.03 -19.96
C GLY A 31 16.87 20.27 -20.66
N GLN A 32 18.14 20.71 -20.56
CA GLN A 32 19.28 20.01 -21.16
C GLN A 32 19.41 18.59 -20.61
N VAL A 33 19.49 17.59 -21.48
CA VAL A 33 19.88 16.22 -21.11
C VAL A 33 21.33 16.23 -20.66
N LEU A 34 21.54 15.91 -19.38
CA LEU A 34 22.87 15.82 -18.77
C LEU A 34 23.49 14.44 -19.01
N VAL A 35 22.67 13.39 -18.96
CA VAL A 35 23.08 12.00 -19.20
C VAL A 35 21.87 11.11 -19.51
N GLU A 36 22.07 10.08 -20.34
CA GLU A 36 21.05 9.08 -20.71
C GLU A 36 21.55 7.64 -20.54
N ILE A 37 20.63 6.69 -20.32
CA ILE A 37 20.91 5.26 -20.19
C ILE A 37 19.76 4.41 -20.75
N ALA A 38 20.09 3.26 -21.34
CA ALA A 38 19.13 2.23 -21.72
C ALA A 38 19.74 0.82 -21.59
N GLU A 39 18.92 -0.20 -21.33
CA GLU A 39 19.37 -1.59 -21.22
C GLU A 39 18.35 -2.58 -21.80
N ALA A 40 18.85 -3.57 -22.53
CA ALA A 40 18.10 -4.72 -23.03
C ALA A 40 18.08 -5.84 -21.97
N ILE A 41 16.93 -6.11 -21.37
CA ILE A 41 16.80 -6.91 -20.12
C ILE A 41 16.26 -8.34 -20.33
N GLY A 42 16.40 -8.88 -21.54
CA GLY A 42 15.90 -10.21 -21.90
C GLY A 42 14.38 -10.28 -21.98
N THR A 43 13.78 -11.41 -21.61
CA THR A 43 12.31 -11.58 -21.59
C THR A 43 11.73 -11.12 -20.25
N GLN A 44 10.92 -10.06 -20.24
CA GLN A 44 10.24 -9.53 -19.04
C GLN A 44 8.84 -9.01 -19.39
N THR A 45 8.10 -8.53 -18.37
CA THR A 45 6.84 -7.78 -18.56
C THR A 45 7.10 -6.28 -18.64
N ASN A 46 6.16 -5.52 -19.21
CA ASN A 46 6.23 -4.04 -19.26
C ASN A 46 6.56 -3.44 -17.88
N ASN A 47 5.77 -3.78 -16.86
CA ASN A 47 5.90 -3.21 -15.51
C ASN A 47 7.29 -3.46 -14.88
N VAL A 48 7.96 -4.57 -15.23
CA VAL A 48 9.34 -4.84 -14.78
C VAL A 48 10.35 -3.95 -15.50
N ALA A 49 10.14 -3.70 -16.80
CA ALA A 49 10.97 -2.79 -17.57
C ALA A 49 10.78 -1.32 -17.10
N GLU A 50 9.54 -0.87 -16.91
CA GLU A 50 9.22 0.47 -16.37
C GLU A 50 9.93 0.70 -15.02
N TYR A 51 9.80 -0.25 -14.09
CA TYR A 51 10.47 -0.17 -12.78
C TYR A 51 12.00 -0.10 -12.90
N ARG A 52 12.60 -0.88 -13.82
CA ARG A 52 14.06 -0.86 -14.05
C ARG A 52 14.52 0.46 -14.68
N GLY A 53 13.73 1.06 -15.58
CA GLY A 53 13.98 2.40 -16.10
C GLY A 53 14.07 3.45 -14.99
N LEU A 54 13.09 3.46 -14.09
CA LEU A 54 13.12 4.36 -12.93
C LEU A 54 14.32 4.11 -12.01
N ILE A 55 14.63 2.85 -11.69
CA ILE A 55 15.78 2.46 -10.87
C ILE A 55 17.09 2.97 -11.49
N ALA A 56 17.24 2.84 -12.81
CA ALA A 56 18.40 3.32 -13.55
C ALA A 56 18.51 4.86 -13.48
N GLY A 57 17.42 5.60 -13.73
CA GLY A 57 17.39 7.05 -13.62
C GLY A 57 17.72 7.56 -12.20
N LEU A 58 17.22 6.90 -11.16
CA LEU A 58 17.51 7.24 -9.76
C LEU A 58 18.98 6.97 -9.39
N ARG A 59 19.58 5.87 -9.86
CA ARG A 59 21.03 5.62 -9.72
C ARG A 59 21.84 6.70 -10.44
N LEU A 60 21.50 6.95 -11.69
CA LEU A 60 22.23 7.87 -12.58
C LEU A 60 22.25 9.31 -12.04
N LEU A 61 21.17 9.76 -11.39
CA LEU A 61 21.16 11.03 -10.67
C LEU A 61 21.99 11.00 -9.38
N LEU A 62 21.96 9.91 -8.60
CA LEU A 62 22.77 9.79 -7.39
C LEU A 62 24.28 9.79 -7.69
N ASP A 63 24.69 9.19 -8.80
CA ASP A 63 26.07 9.19 -9.27
C ASP A 63 26.49 10.57 -9.83
N LEU A 64 25.56 11.35 -10.38
CA LEU A 64 25.79 12.69 -10.94
C LEU A 64 25.78 13.81 -9.89
N ALA A 65 24.87 13.75 -8.91
CA ALA A 65 24.53 14.86 -8.03
C ALA A 65 24.59 14.54 -6.52
N GLY A 66 24.73 13.26 -6.15
CA GLY A 66 24.81 12.83 -4.76
C GLY A 66 23.50 12.91 -3.96
N ASP A 67 23.62 12.66 -2.66
CA ASP A 67 22.48 12.61 -1.74
C ASP A 67 21.89 14.01 -1.47
N GLY A 68 20.56 14.07 -1.34
CA GLY A 68 19.81 15.28 -1.04
C GLY A 68 19.47 16.16 -2.24
N ALA A 69 19.86 15.77 -3.46
CA ALA A 69 19.51 16.45 -4.71
C ALA A 69 17.98 16.51 -4.92
N VAL A 70 17.49 17.61 -5.47
CA VAL A 70 16.06 17.85 -5.75
C VAL A 70 15.72 17.36 -7.15
N VAL A 71 14.66 16.56 -7.28
CA VAL A 71 14.29 15.95 -8.56
C VAL A 71 12.79 15.77 -8.74
N GLU A 72 12.29 16.06 -9.94
CA GLU A 72 10.99 15.57 -10.39
C GLU A 72 11.17 14.29 -11.22
N ALA A 73 10.66 13.17 -10.71
CA ALA A 73 10.63 11.89 -11.41
C ALA A 73 9.33 11.76 -12.21
N ARG A 74 9.46 11.68 -13.53
CA ARG A 74 8.38 11.67 -14.52
C ARG A 74 8.37 10.36 -15.30
N MET A 75 7.18 9.79 -15.48
CA MET A 75 6.95 8.62 -16.36
C MET A 75 5.52 8.65 -16.91
N ASP A 76 5.28 8.01 -18.05
CA ASP A 76 3.93 7.72 -18.55
C ASP A 76 3.32 6.42 -17.97
N SER A 77 4.12 5.58 -17.30
CA SER A 77 3.59 4.55 -16.40
C SER A 77 2.94 5.18 -15.16
N LYS A 78 1.62 5.37 -15.23
CA LYS A 78 0.82 5.76 -14.07
C LYS A 78 0.90 4.72 -12.95
N LEU A 79 1.10 3.44 -13.27
CA LEU A 79 1.25 2.39 -12.28
C LEU A 79 2.49 2.63 -11.40
N VAL A 80 3.66 2.82 -12.01
CA VAL A 80 4.92 3.02 -11.26
C VAL A 80 4.88 4.34 -10.48
N ILE A 81 4.42 5.43 -11.10
CA ILE A 81 4.30 6.74 -10.42
C ILE A 81 3.38 6.68 -9.19
N GLU A 82 2.19 6.09 -9.32
CA GLU A 82 1.25 6.00 -8.19
C GLU A 82 1.73 5.03 -7.10
N GLN A 83 2.44 3.96 -7.46
CA GLN A 83 3.04 3.02 -6.49
C GLN A 83 4.24 3.64 -5.76
N MET A 84 5.11 4.37 -6.46
CA MET A 84 6.29 5.02 -5.89
C MET A 84 5.94 6.27 -5.07
N ALA A 85 4.85 6.95 -5.39
CA ALA A 85 4.25 7.97 -4.55
C ALA A 85 3.45 7.41 -3.36
N GLY A 86 3.45 6.09 -3.15
CA GLY A 86 2.73 5.41 -2.04
C GLY A 86 1.20 5.41 -2.16
N ARG A 87 0.64 5.95 -3.25
CA ARG A 87 -0.81 6.08 -3.46
C ARG A 87 -1.47 4.76 -3.84
N TRP A 88 -0.79 3.91 -4.62
CA TRP A 88 -1.30 2.60 -5.06
C TRP A 88 -0.49 1.44 -4.43
N LYS A 89 -1.16 0.35 -4.06
CA LYS A 89 -0.51 -0.82 -3.45
C LYS A 89 0.11 -1.76 -4.49
N ILE A 90 1.32 -2.24 -4.24
CA ILE A 90 2.05 -3.20 -5.10
C ILE A 90 1.57 -4.62 -4.77
N LYS A 91 0.54 -5.08 -5.51
CA LYS A 91 -0.04 -6.42 -5.33
C LYS A 91 0.84 -7.54 -5.92
N ASN A 92 1.48 -7.28 -7.07
CA ASN A 92 2.30 -8.26 -7.79
C ASN A 92 3.61 -8.52 -7.03
N GLU A 93 3.86 -9.78 -6.68
CA GLU A 93 5.01 -10.19 -5.87
C GLU A 93 6.34 -9.92 -6.57
N GLY A 94 6.42 -10.13 -7.90
CA GLY A 94 7.62 -9.90 -8.70
C GLY A 94 8.01 -8.42 -8.85
N LEU A 95 7.10 -7.49 -8.55
CA LEU A 95 7.39 -6.05 -8.54
C LEU A 95 7.85 -5.54 -7.16
N ARG A 96 7.61 -6.29 -6.07
CA ARG A 96 8.01 -5.84 -4.71
C ARG A 96 9.54 -5.60 -4.58
N PRO A 97 10.44 -6.46 -5.09
CA PRO A 97 11.88 -6.22 -4.96
C PRO A 97 12.32 -4.94 -5.67
N LEU A 98 11.84 -4.72 -6.89
CA LEU A 98 12.13 -3.54 -7.71
C LEU A 98 11.62 -2.25 -7.04
N ALA A 99 10.42 -2.29 -6.45
CA ALA A 99 9.88 -1.15 -5.73
C ALA A 99 10.64 -0.84 -4.43
N LEU A 100 11.12 -1.86 -3.71
CA LEU A 100 11.98 -1.67 -2.53
C LEU A 100 13.35 -1.09 -2.91
N GLU A 101 13.92 -1.52 -4.04
CA GLU A 101 15.15 -0.96 -4.62
C GLU A 101 14.97 0.51 -5.04
N ALA A 102 13.91 0.81 -5.80
CA ALA A 102 13.57 2.18 -6.19
C ALA A 102 13.31 3.08 -4.96
N ALA A 103 12.64 2.57 -3.92
CA ALA A 103 12.39 3.31 -2.68
C ALA A 103 13.64 3.48 -1.81
N ALA A 104 14.62 2.57 -1.90
CA ALA A 104 15.92 2.74 -1.25
C ALA A 104 16.76 3.85 -1.91
N LEU A 105 16.73 3.93 -3.25
CA LEU A 105 17.37 5.01 -4.00
C LEU A 105 16.65 6.35 -3.79
N ALA A 106 15.32 6.39 -3.91
CA ALA A 106 14.53 7.60 -3.76
C ALA A 106 14.65 8.25 -2.37
N ARG A 107 14.85 7.47 -1.30
CA ARG A 107 15.10 8.01 0.06
C ARG A 107 16.40 8.79 0.21
N ARG A 108 17.36 8.65 -0.72
CA ARG A 108 18.59 9.45 -0.77
C ARG A 108 18.38 10.78 -1.52
N LEU A 109 17.21 11.01 -2.11
CA LEU A 109 16.88 12.16 -2.96
C LEU A 109 15.66 12.92 -2.41
N LYS A 110 15.43 14.14 -2.90
CA LYS A 110 14.20 14.91 -2.66
C LYS A 110 13.31 14.79 -3.88
N VAL A 111 12.58 13.67 -3.97
CA VAL A 111 11.81 13.27 -5.15
C VAL A 111 10.36 13.78 -5.11
N THR A 112 9.94 14.44 -6.18
CA THR A 112 8.53 14.67 -6.54
C THR A 112 8.11 13.67 -7.62
N TRP A 113 6.94 13.04 -7.47
CA TRP A 113 6.44 12.02 -8.41
C TRP A 113 5.34 12.58 -9.33
N GLN A 114 5.63 12.68 -10.62
CA GLN A 114 4.70 13.22 -11.63
C GLN A 114 4.38 12.17 -12.71
N TRP A 115 3.10 11.99 -13.02
CA TRP A 115 2.70 11.24 -14.21
C TRP A 115 2.59 12.21 -15.40
N ILE A 116 3.14 11.82 -16.55
CA ILE A 116 3.07 12.58 -17.80
C ILE A 116 2.44 11.75 -18.92
N PRO A 117 1.69 12.35 -19.87
CA PRO A 117 1.29 11.64 -21.09
C PRO A 117 2.50 11.19 -21.93
N ARG A 118 2.36 10.07 -22.66
CA ARG A 118 3.44 9.45 -23.45
C ARG A 118 4.06 10.40 -24.47
N GLU A 119 3.25 11.25 -25.08
CA GLU A 119 3.68 12.31 -26.01
C GLU A 119 4.58 13.38 -25.38
N LYS A 120 4.79 13.35 -24.05
CA LYS A 120 5.80 14.13 -23.33
C LYS A 120 7.03 13.31 -22.90
N ASN A 121 6.96 11.99 -22.80
CA ASN A 121 8.05 11.10 -22.33
C ASN A 121 9.01 10.64 -23.45
N LYS A 122 9.17 11.45 -24.51
CA LYS A 122 9.71 11.01 -25.81
C LYS A 122 11.14 10.48 -25.78
N ASP A 123 12.01 11.05 -24.95
CA ASP A 123 13.42 10.67 -24.90
C ASP A 123 13.59 9.30 -24.23
N ALA A 124 12.83 9.03 -23.17
CA ALA A 124 12.80 7.74 -22.51
C ALA A 124 12.10 6.67 -23.35
N ASP A 125 10.97 7.01 -24.02
CA ASP A 125 10.28 6.13 -24.98
C ASP A 125 11.23 5.69 -26.12
N ARG A 126 11.99 6.62 -26.71
CA ARG A 126 13.00 6.30 -27.72
C ARG A 126 13.99 5.27 -27.19
N LEU A 127 14.60 5.54 -26.04
CA LEU A 127 15.61 4.69 -25.42
C LEU A 127 15.06 3.29 -25.06
N ALA A 128 13.85 3.22 -24.50
CA ALA A 128 13.16 1.96 -24.21
C ALA A 128 12.84 1.17 -25.50
N ASN A 129 12.45 1.84 -26.58
CA ASN A 129 12.22 1.22 -27.89
C ASN A 129 13.52 0.69 -28.53
N GLU A 130 14.60 1.46 -28.51
CA GLU A 130 15.92 1.01 -28.97
C GLU A 130 16.41 -0.23 -28.18
N ALA A 131 16.22 -0.22 -26.86
CA ALA A 131 16.59 -1.33 -25.98
C ALA A 131 15.71 -2.58 -26.18
N MET A 132 14.39 -2.41 -26.37
CA MET A 132 13.47 -3.49 -26.75
C MET A 132 13.86 -4.15 -28.08
N ASP A 133 14.25 -3.36 -29.08
CA ASP A 133 14.65 -3.87 -30.39
C ASP A 133 16.05 -4.52 -30.36
N ALA A 134 16.94 -4.08 -29.47
CA ALA A 134 18.19 -4.77 -29.19
C ALA A 134 17.93 -6.14 -28.51
N ALA A 135 17.04 -6.17 -27.50
CA ALA A 135 16.62 -7.40 -26.82
C ALA A 135 15.99 -8.41 -27.79
N ALA A 136 15.09 -7.96 -28.67
CA ALA A 136 14.46 -8.79 -29.70
C ALA A 136 15.46 -9.36 -30.72
N LYS A 137 16.60 -8.69 -30.94
CA LYS A 137 17.72 -9.14 -31.79
C LYS A 137 18.76 -9.97 -31.03
N GLY A 138 18.56 -10.23 -29.73
CA GLY A 138 19.50 -10.96 -28.87
C GLY A 138 20.83 -10.22 -28.64
N ARG A 139 20.82 -8.88 -28.66
CA ARG A 139 22.03 -8.04 -28.56
C ARG A 139 21.92 -7.06 -27.38
N PRO A 140 23.03 -6.69 -26.72
CA PRO A 140 23.03 -5.56 -25.81
C PRO A 140 22.75 -4.27 -26.58
N TRP A 141 22.04 -3.33 -25.95
CA TRP A 141 21.91 -1.97 -26.47
C TRP A 141 23.28 -1.27 -26.49
N ARG A 142 23.44 -0.28 -27.38
CA ARG A 142 24.61 0.59 -27.45
C ARG A 142 24.16 2.01 -27.76
N LEU A 143 24.70 2.96 -27.00
CA LEU A 143 24.45 4.39 -27.16
C LEU A 143 24.82 4.84 -28.59
N GLY A 144 23.88 5.47 -29.29
CA GLY A 144 24.04 5.90 -30.69
C GLY A 144 23.70 4.86 -31.78
N ALA A 145 23.20 3.66 -31.43
CA ALA A 145 22.85 2.63 -32.41
C ALA A 145 21.66 2.98 -33.33
N SER A 146 20.87 4.01 -32.98
CA SER A 146 19.69 4.49 -33.73
C SER A 146 20.03 5.43 -34.91
N SER A 147 21.14 5.17 -35.63
CA SER A 147 21.60 5.99 -36.75
C SER A 147 22.08 5.21 -37.99
N GLU A 148 21.51 4.03 -38.28
CA GLU A 148 21.62 3.48 -39.64
C GLU A 148 20.84 4.36 -40.64
N PRO A 149 21.39 4.71 -41.82
CA PRO A 149 20.80 5.75 -42.67
C PRO A 149 19.47 5.35 -43.31
N ARG A 150 18.53 6.31 -43.41
CA ARG A 150 17.38 6.18 -44.30
C ARG A 150 17.86 6.03 -45.74
N SER A 151 17.35 5.03 -46.46
CA SER A 151 17.73 4.74 -47.83
C SER A 151 17.25 5.81 -48.82
N SER A 152 18.11 6.77 -49.16
CA SER A 152 18.01 7.57 -50.38
C SER A 152 18.85 6.91 -51.48
N GLY A 153 18.20 6.45 -52.56
CA GLY A 153 18.89 5.78 -53.66
C GLY A 153 19.76 6.74 -54.50
N GLY A 154 20.92 6.24 -54.96
CA GLY A 154 21.86 6.99 -55.79
C GLY A 154 23.24 6.34 -55.83
N GLY A 155 23.43 5.41 -56.77
CA GLY A 155 24.76 4.99 -57.22
C GLY A 155 25.14 5.69 -58.53
N PRO A 156 26.24 5.29 -59.20
CA PRO A 156 27.24 4.28 -58.81
C PRO A 156 28.63 4.89 -58.60
N ASP A 157 29.60 4.11 -58.08
CA ASP A 157 30.90 4.00 -58.75
C ASP A 157 31.66 2.71 -58.34
N THR A 158 32.90 2.56 -58.79
CA THR A 158 33.55 1.28 -59.13
C THR A 158 34.86 0.99 -58.39
N SER A 159 35.46 -0.18 -58.69
CA SER A 159 36.70 -0.78 -58.14
C SER A 159 36.58 -1.33 -56.70
N SER A 160 36.99 -2.55 -56.32
CA SER A 160 37.92 -3.59 -56.83
C SER A 160 39.37 -3.54 -56.34
N ALA A 161 39.66 -4.33 -55.30
CA ALA A 161 40.99 -4.89 -55.03
C ALA A 161 40.87 -6.28 -54.36
N ARG A 162 41.85 -7.15 -54.60
CA ARG A 162 42.05 -8.45 -53.90
C ARG A 162 43.37 -8.37 -53.11
N LEU A 163 43.80 -9.52 -52.57
CA LEU A 163 45.15 -9.88 -52.07
C LEU A 163 45.35 -9.79 -50.53
N SER A 164 46.19 -10.62 -49.90
CA SER A 164 46.53 -12.04 -50.13
C SER A 164 47.44 -12.60 -49.01
N GLY A 165 47.12 -13.82 -48.52
CA GLY A 165 48.04 -14.72 -47.80
C GLY A 165 48.43 -14.34 -46.35
N SER A 166 49.28 -15.10 -45.64
CA SER A 166 49.58 -16.55 -45.69
C SER A 166 50.76 -16.92 -44.77
N SER A 167 50.53 -17.60 -43.65
CA SER A 167 51.48 -18.57 -43.05
C SER A 167 50.71 -19.49 -42.08
N VAL A 168 50.57 -20.81 -42.29
CA VAL A 168 51.52 -21.91 -42.00
C VAL A 168 52.43 -21.73 -40.77
N ALA A 169 52.71 -22.76 -39.95
CA ALA A 169 52.01 -24.03 -39.64
C ALA A 169 52.78 -24.77 -38.52
N GLU A 170 52.09 -25.55 -37.68
CA GLU A 170 52.50 -26.89 -37.16
C GLU A 170 51.33 -27.47 -36.34
N SER A 171 50.83 -28.71 -36.44
CA SER A 171 51.42 -30.06 -36.58
C SER A 171 52.14 -30.57 -35.31
N SER A 172 51.94 -31.81 -34.84
CA SER A 172 50.89 -32.83 -35.12
C SER A 172 50.94 -33.96 -34.07
N GLY A 173 49.88 -34.74 -33.91
CA GLY A 173 49.84 -35.92 -33.03
C GLY A 173 48.42 -36.50 -32.90
N SER A 174 48.25 -37.81 -33.18
CA SER A 174 46.93 -38.45 -33.29
C SER A 174 46.99 -39.97 -33.10
N ARG A 175 45.82 -40.62 -32.97
CA ARG A 175 45.50 -42.07 -32.89
C ARG A 175 45.50 -42.71 -31.50
N ASP A 176 44.71 -43.77 -31.23
CA ASP A 176 43.39 -44.21 -31.75
C ASP A 176 42.82 -45.35 -30.85
N ALA A 177 41.51 -45.62 -30.96
CA ALA A 177 40.79 -46.88 -30.69
C ALA A 177 40.98 -47.69 -29.38
N GLY A 178 39.85 -47.95 -28.68
CA GLY A 178 39.70 -48.97 -27.62
C GLY A 178 38.22 -49.27 -27.32
N ARG A 179 37.83 -50.54 -27.12
CA ARG A 179 36.41 -51.01 -27.24
C ARG A 179 35.92 -51.81 -26.01
N SER A 180 34.58 -51.87 -25.84
CA SER A 180 33.78 -52.73 -24.92
C SER A 180 33.76 -52.34 -23.41
N GLY A 181 32.68 -52.62 -22.64
CA GLY A 181 31.42 -53.33 -22.96
C GLY A 181 30.29 -53.20 -21.91
N PHE A 182 29.13 -53.82 -22.20
CA PHE A 182 27.87 -53.92 -21.41
C PHE A 182 27.79 -55.30 -20.69
N PRO A 183 26.87 -55.63 -19.72
CA PRO A 183 25.38 -55.46 -19.81
C PRO A 183 24.54 -55.28 -18.50
N GLY A 184 23.20 -55.23 -18.65
CA GLY A 184 22.15 -55.23 -17.59
C GLY A 184 21.34 -53.92 -17.52
N ALA A 185 20.03 -53.76 -17.79
CA ALA A 185 18.80 -54.61 -17.80
C ALA A 185 18.23 -54.97 -16.41
N GLY A 186 16.94 -54.81 -16.06
CA GLY A 186 15.75 -54.19 -16.72
C GLY A 186 15.14 -53.06 -15.84
N GLY A 187 13.95 -52.46 -16.06
CA GLY A 187 12.66 -52.98 -16.54
C GLY A 187 11.71 -53.21 -15.33
N SER A 188 10.47 -52.71 -15.24
CA SER A 188 9.59 -52.05 -16.23
C SER A 188 8.62 -51.00 -15.64
N SER A 189 8.14 -50.13 -16.53
CA SER A 189 6.98 -49.22 -16.40
C SER A 189 5.63 -49.89 -16.10
N HIS A 190 4.63 -49.10 -15.66
CA HIS A 190 3.27 -49.08 -16.25
C HIS A 190 2.57 -47.74 -15.99
N GLN A 191 1.52 -47.40 -16.77
CA GLN A 191 0.79 -46.13 -16.72
C GLN A 191 -0.74 -46.31 -16.54
N ALA A 192 -1.35 -45.29 -15.90
CA ALA A 192 -2.68 -44.68 -16.14
C ALA A 192 -3.96 -45.54 -16.35
N ALA A 193 -5.03 -45.18 -15.62
CA ALA A 193 -6.43 -45.31 -16.07
C ALA A 193 -7.41 -44.39 -15.30
N THR A 194 -8.34 -43.77 -16.03
CA THR A 194 -9.65 -43.17 -15.62
C THR A 194 -10.56 -43.20 -16.88
N PRO A 195 -11.89 -42.91 -16.85
CA PRO A 195 -12.82 -42.58 -15.76
C PRO A 195 -14.08 -43.51 -15.69
N GLY A 196 -15.11 -43.22 -14.87
CA GLY A 196 -16.40 -43.94 -14.95
C GLY A 196 -17.51 -43.65 -13.92
N SER A 197 -18.43 -42.73 -14.26
CA SER A 197 -19.89 -42.64 -14.00
C SER A 197 -20.63 -43.36 -12.82
N THR A 198 -21.44 -42.56 -12.08
CA THR A 198 -22.83 -42.78 -11.59
C THR A 198 -23.29 -44.02 -10.80
N THR A 199 -23.96 -43.76 -9.67
CA THR A 199 -25.36 -44.20 -9.38
C THR A 199 -26.06 -43.24 -8.40
N ASP A 200 -27.41 -43.30 -8.34
CA ASP A 200 -28.31 -42.40 -7.59
C ASP A 200 -29.35 -43.23 -6.79
N LEU A 201 -29.78 -42.74 -5.61
CA LEU A 201 -30.99 -43.12 -4.87
C LEU A 201 -31.40 -41.99 -3.87
N GLY A 202 -32.53 -41.31 -4.10
CA GLY A 202 -33.25 -40.47 -3.11
C GLY A 202 -34.18 -41.31 -2.19
N VAL A 203 -35.18 -40.80 -1.47
CA VAL A 203 -35.83 -39.47 -1.22
C VAL A 203 -36.75 -39.64 0.04
N PRO A 204 -37.54 -38.67 0.58
CA PRO A 204 -37.67 -37.21 0.36
C PRO A 204 -37.23 -36.42 1.65
N ALA A 205 -37.91 -35.50 2.38
CA ALA A 205 -39.26 -34.88 2.35
C ALA A 205 -39.38 -33.57 3.20
N GLU A 206 -40.50 -32.86 2.99
CA GLU A 206 -41.40 -32.05 3.86
C GLU A 206 -40.90 -31.50 5.22
N ASP A 207 -41.17 -30.26 5.63
CA ASP A 207 -41.93 -29.11 5.06
C ASP A 207 -41.41 -27.80 5.74
N LEU A 208 -41.65 -26.52 5.40
CA LEU A 208 -42.56 -25.73 4.53
C LEU A 208 -41.69 -24.80 3.60
N LEU A 209 -42.12 -24.01 2.59
CA LEU A 209 -43.33 -23.20 2.29
C LEU A 209 -43.47 -21.96 3.22
N LEU A 210 -43.96 -20.76 2.85
CA LEU A 210 -44.24 -20.00 1.60
C LEU A 210 -44.11 -18.48 1.99
N PHE A 211 -44.24 -17.41 1.18
CA PHE A 211 -44.75 -17.15 -0.18
C PHE A 211 -44.09 -15.84 -0.73
N ASP A 212 -43.94 -15.68 -2.04
CA ASP A 212 -43.55 -14.45 -2.77
C ASP A 212 -44.08 -14.54 -4.23
N PRO A 213 -44.20 -13.46 -5.03
CA PRO A 213 -44.92 -12.20 -4.83
C PRO A 213 -46.16 -12.06 -5.78
N ALA A 214 -46.76 -10.86 -5.78
CA ALA A 214 -47.53 -10.26 -6.90
C ALA A 214 -48.94 -10.77 -7.23
N ASP A 215 -49.92 -10.38 -6.40
CA ASP A 215 -51.32 -10.11 -6.78
C ASP A 215 -51.86 -9.08 -5.76
N LEU A 216 -52.73 -8.09 -6.02
CA LEU A 216 -53.53 -7.71 -7.21
C LEU A 216 -53.34 -6.20 -7.52
N SER A 217 -53.87 -5.74 -8.66
CA SER A 217 -54.07 -4.31 -8.94
C SER A 217 -55.53 -3.99 -9.28
N ARG A 218 -56.14 -3.01 -8.60
CA ARG A 218 -57.27 -2.17 -9.07
C ARG A 218 -57.60 -1.04 -8.09
N ASP A 219 -58.59 -0.23 -8.44
CA ASP A 219 -58.59 1.23 -8.24
C ASP A 219 -59.85 1.76 -7.51
N SER A 220 -59.84 3.06 -7.19
CA SER A 220 -60.95 4.02 -7.05
C SER A 220 -61.53 4.44 -5.67
N SER A 221 -61.61 5.78 -5.56
CA SER A 221 -62.61 6.64 -4.85
C SER A 221 -62.60 6.88 -3.32
N ASP A 222 -62.01 8.04 -2.98
CA ASP A 222 -62.71 9.24 -2.47
C ASP A 222 -62.83 9.57 -0.96
N SER A 223 -61.96 10.51 -0.52
CA SER A 223 -62.18 11.60 0.46
C SER A 223 -62.47 11.32 1.96
N PRO A 224 -62.31 12.34 2.86
CA PRO A 224 -61.74 13.69 2.69
C PRO A 224 -60.48 13.96 3.54
N VAL A 225 -59.82 15.10 3.27
CA VAL A 225 -58.59 15.57 3.95
C VAL A 225 -58.89 16.20 5.33
N SER A 226 -58.01 15.96 6.31
CA SER A 226 -57.85 16.76 7.54
C SER A 226 -56.42 17.36 7.59
N PRO A 227 -56.20 18.52 8.22
CA PRO A 227 -54.97 19.29 8.02
C PRO A 227 -53.74 18.68 8.72
N GLU A 228 -52.62 18.64 8.00
CA GLU A 228 -51.32 18.27 8.57
C GLU A 228 -50.82 19.34 9.55
N GLU A 229 -50.57 18.94 10.80
CA GLU A 229 -49.61 19.67 11.63
C GLU A 229 -48.23 19.56 10.99
N LYS A 230 -47.52 20.70 10.87
CA LYS A 230 -46.14 20.71 10.37
C LYS A 230 -45.18 20.19 11.43
N THR A 231 -45.14 18.87 11.59
CA THR A 231 -43.99 18.17 12.18
C THR A 231 -42.73 18.65 11.46
N PRO A 232 -41.70 19.14 12.18
CA PRO A 232 -40.45 19.56 11.53
C PRO A 232 -39.83 18.33 10.87
N ALA A 233 -39.69 18.37 9.54
CA ALA A 233 -39.15 17.25 8.78
C ALA A 233 -37.73 16.94 9.27
N ALA A 234 -37.53 15.71 9.77
CA ALA A 234 -36.23 15.24 10.22
C ALA A 234 -35.25 15.33 9.04
N THR A 235 -34.25 16.21 9.16
CA THR A 235 -33.27 16.44 8.10
C THR A 235 -32.34 15.23 8.01
N SER A 236 -32.60 14.35 7.04
CA SER A 236 -31.73 13.20 6.75
C SER A 236 -30.27 13.66 6.66
N PRO A 237 -29.33 13.04 7.40
CA PRO A 237 -27.93 13.46 7.41
C PRO A 237 -27.34 13.30 6.01
N GLY A 238 -27.08 14.44 5.36
CA GLY A 238 -26.70 14.47 3.95
C GLY A 238 -25.28 13.96 3.75
N THR A 239 -25.10 12.96 2.88
CA THR A 239 -23.79 12.37 2.51
C THR A 239 -22.93 13.27 1.60
N GLY A 240 -23.18 14.57 1.60
CA GLY A 240 -22.61 15.54 0.66
C GLY A 240 -21.86 16.68 1.35
N TRP A 241 -20.94 17.29 0.59
CA TRP A 241 -20.10 18.38 1.07
C TRP A 241 -20.93 19.65 1.37
N ARG A 242 -21.31 19.84 2.64
CA ARG A 242 -21.82 21.13 3.14
C ARG A 242 -20.65 22.05 3.45
N GLY A 243 -20.82 23.35 3.24
CA GLY A 243 -19.90 24.33 3.84
C GLY A 243 -20.14 24.33 5.34
N ALA A 244 -19.09 24.09 6.14
CA ALA A 244 -19.22 23.98 7.60
C ALA A 244 -19.83 25.25 8.20
N THR A 245 -21.06 25.15 8.70
CA THR A 245 -21.75 26.25 9.39
C THR A 245 -21.62 26.20 10.91
N THR A 246 -21.00 25.14 11.45
CA THR A 246 -20.89 24.86 12.89
C THR A 246 -19.43 24.69 13.35
N VAL A 247 -19.20 24.82 14.66
CA VAL A 247 -17.91 24.52 15.30
C VAL A 247 -17.77 23.01 15.45
N ALA A 248 -16.69 22.42 14.94
CA ALA A 248 -16.49 20.97 14.98
C ALA A 248 -15.98 20.46 16.33
N THR A 249 -16.55 19.36 16.83
CA THR A 249 -15.91 18.55 17.87
C THR A 249 -14.71 17.84 17.27
N SER A 250 -13.51 18.08 17.80
CA SER A 250 -12.25 17.61 17.23
C SER A 250 -11.66 16.48 18.10
N LEU A 251 -11.84 15.22 17.66
CA LEU A 251 -11.22 14.06 18.30
C LEU A 251 -9.82 13.83 17.73
N LEU A 252 -8.81 14.20 18.50
CA LEU A 252 -7.40 14.00 18.20
C LEU A 252 -6.96 12.69 18.84
N LEU A 253 -6.77 11.66 18.02
CA LEU A 253 -6.49 10.30 18.44
C LEU A 253 -4.97 10.11 18.55
N LEU A 254 -4.48 9.62 19.69
CA LEU A 254 -3.08 9.31 19.95
C LEU A 254 -2.95 7.83 20.33
N ARG A 255 -2.14 7.06 19.59
CA ARG A 255 -1.77 5.72 20.05
C ARG A 255 -0.81 5.83 21.24
N HIS A 256 -0.90 4.90 22.19
CA HIS A 256 0.12 4.74 23.24
C HIS A 256 1.56 4.65 22.66
N GLY A 257 2.55 5.04 23.46
CA GLY A 257 3.97 4.88 23.12
C GLY A 257 4.43 3.41 23.10
N GLU A 258 5.64 3.17 22.62
CA GLU A 258 6.27 1.84 22.56
C GLU A 258 6.21 1.05 23.87
N THR A 259 5.94 -0.26 23.77
CA THR A 259 6.07 -1.26 24.83
C THR A 259 6.95 -2.43 24.32
N PRO A 260 7.54 -3.28 25.19
CA PRO A 260 8.34 -4.43 24.74
C PRO A 260 7.61 -5.35 23.74
N LEU A 261 6.34 -5.67 24.00
CA LEU A 261 5.50 -6.46 23.09
C LEU A 261 5.32 -5.79 21.72
N SER A 262 5.30 -4.44 21.67
CA SER A 262 5.21 -3.68 20.43
C SER A 262 6.47 -3.81 19.57
N VAL A 263 7.66 -3.83 20.20
CA VAL A 263 8.95 -4.03 19.51
C VAL A 263 9.03 -5.45 18.93
N GLU A 264 8.62 -6.45 19.71
CA GLU A 264 8.58 -7.86 19.29
C GLU A 264 7.43 -8.18 18.31
N ARG A 265 6.55 -7.21 18.02
CA ARG A 265 5.35 -7.38 17.15
C ARG A 265 4.43 -8.51 17.62
N ARG A 266 4.29 -8.62 18.94
CA ARG A 266 3.36 -9.53 19.61
C ARG A 266 1.97 -8.89 19.69
N PHE A 267 0.93 -9.72 19.69
CA PHE A 267 -0.41 -9.29 20.02
C PHE A 267 -0.44 -8.81 21.48
N SER A 268 -1.09 -7.67 21.74
CA SER A 268 -1.21 -7.09 23.08
C SER A 268 -2.55 -6.37 23.22
N GLY A 269 -3.49 -7.05 23.87
CA GLY A 269 -4.85 -6.65 24.16
C GLY A 269 -4.97 -6.21 25.60
N LEU A 270 -5.51 -7.08 26.48
CA LEU A 270 -5.67 -6.78 27.90
C LEU A 270 -4.40 -6.95 28.74
N GLY A 271 -3.36 -7.62 28.23
CA GLY A 271 -2.04 -7.57 28.85
C GLY A 271 -1.53 -6.14 28.84
N ASP A 272 -1.03 -5.65 29.98
CA ASP A 272 -0.74 -4.24 30.20
C ASP A 272 0.74 -3.97 30.49
N PRO A 273 1.63 -4.20 29.50
CA PRO A 273 3.06 -3.94 29.65
C PRO A 273 3.33 -2.45 29.82
N GLU A 274 4.34 -2.12 30.62
CA GLU A 274 4.82 -0.75 30.77
C GLU A 274 5.39 -0.21 29.45
N LEU A 275 5.41 1.13 29.33
CA LEU A 275 6.09 1.81 28.24
C LEU A 275 7.60 1.58 28.32
N SER A 276 8.24 1.38 27.18
CA SER A 276 9.71 1.40 27.11
C SER A 276 10.24 2.84 27.33
N PRO A 277 11.54 3.03 27.60
CA PRO A 277 12.13 4.37 27.62
C PRO A 277 11.92 5.15 26.30
N ASN A 278 11.85 4.45 25.17
CA ASN A 278 11.49 5.05 23.87
C ASN A 278 10.00 5.42 23.83
N GLY A 279 9.11 4.60 24.40
CA GLY A 279 7.68 4.90 24.54
C GLY A 279 7.38 6.12 25.42
N ILE A 280 8.18 6.35 26.46
CA ILE A 280 8.14 7.58 27.26
C ILE A 280 8.59 8.78 26.42
N ALA A 281 9.75 8.71 25.77
CA ALA A 281 10.25 9.80 24.91
C ALA A 281 9.29 10.13 23.75
N GLN A 282 8.61 9.12 23.18
CA GLN A 282 7.54 9.30 22.20
C GLN A 282 6.34 10.06 22.78
N ALA A 283 5.89 9.72 23.99
CA ALA A 283 4.81 10.44 24.67
C ALA A 283 5.19 11.89 25.01
N GLU A 284 6.43 12.14 25.42
CA GLU A 284 6.96 13.49 25.65
C GLU A 284 7.03 14.32 24.35
N ALA A 285 7.47 13.70 23.24
CA ALA A 285 7.49 14.33 21.92
C ALA A 285 6.06 14.66 21.43
N ALA A 286 5.11 13.76 21.64
CA ALA A 286 3.68 14.02 21.39
C ALA A 286 3.18 15.19 22.27
N ALA A 287 3.50 15.22 23.57
CA ALA A 287 3.15 16.33 24.45
C ALA A 287 3.72 17.68 23.95
N VAL A 288 4.97 17.71 23.49
CA VAL A 288 5.59 18.91 22.89
C VAL A 288 4.87 19.33 21.62
N ARG A 289 4.51 18.40 20.73
CA ARG A 289 3.74 18.65 19.50
C ARG A 289 2.35 19.22 19.80
N LEU A 290 1.65 18.64 20.76
CA LEU A 290 0.27 18.96 21.15
C LEU A 290 0.15 20.27 21.92
N SER A 291 1.20 20.67 22.66
CA SER A 291 1.27 21.99 23.33
C SER A 291 1.37 23.20 22.38
N ARG A 292 1.42 22.98 21.05
CA ARG A 292 1.53 24.04 20.04
C ARG A 292 0.17 24.31 19.39
N LYS A 293 -0.05 25.54 18.94
CA LYS A 293 -1.18 25.86 18.04
C LYS A 293 -1.05 25.02 16.74
N PRO A 294 -2.17 24.56 16.14
CA PRO A 294 -3.55 24.99 16.42
C PRO A 294 -4.31 24.19 17.49
N TYR A 295 -3.77 23.08 18.01
CA TYR A 295 -4.59 22.04 18.67
C TYR A 295 -5.50 22.52 19.81
N ASN A 296 -4.97 23.32 20.74
CA ASN A 296 -5.73 23.93 21.85
C ASN A 296 -6.62 22.89 22.59
N LEU A 297 -5.98 21.87 23.18
CA LEU A 297 -6.68 20.81 23.92
C LEU A 297 -7.53 21.37 25.05
N GLN A 298 -8.76 20.87 25.20
CA GLN A 298 -9.71 21.26 26.24
C GLN A 298 -10.14 20.08 27.13
N ALA A 299 -9.86 18.85 26.70
CA ALA A 299 -10.02 17.63 27.49
C ALA A 299 -9.02 16.57 27.05
N ILE A 300 -8.66 15.66 27.95
CA ILE A 300 -7.87 14.45 27.66
C ILE A 300 -8.64 13.25 28.19
N VAL A 301 -8.84 12.27 27.32
CA VAL A 301 -9.50 11.01 27.61
C VAL A 301 -8.56 9.86 27.26
N SER A 302 -8.50 8.82 28.07
CA SER A 302 -7.62 7.67 27.87
C SER A 302 -8.34 6.35 28.12
N SER A 303 -7.88 5.29 27.46
CA SER A 303 -8.23 3.92 27.87
C SER A 303 -7.74 3.61 29.29
N PRO A 304 -8.33 2.61 29.98
CA PRO A 304 -7.90 2.16 31.32
C PRO A 304 -6.55 1.42 31.34
N LEU A 305 -6.06 0.94 30.21
CA LEU A 305 -4.77 0.24 30.15
C LEU A 305 -3.62 1.23 30.37
N ARG A 306 -2.74 0.92 31.32
CA ARG A 306 -1.66 1.76 31.86
C ARG A 306 -0.73 2.30 30.79
N ARG A 307 -0.42 1.54 29.72
CA ARG A 307 0.35 2.06 28.58
C ARG A 307 -0.28 3.30 27.92
N ALA A 308 -1.60 3.33 27.83
CA ALA A 308 -2.34 4.50 27.33
C ALA A 308 -2.48 5.58 28.41
N ARG A 309 -2.78 5.21 29.66
CA ARG A 309 -2.88 6.18 30.77
C ARG A 309 -1.57 6.96 30.97
N VAL A 310 -0.43 6.30 31.07
CA VAL A 310 0.88 6.98 31.22
C VAL A 310 1.21 7.85 30.00
N THR A 311 0.86 7.40 28.79
CA THR A 311 0.98 8.24 27.58
C THR A 311 0.11 9.51 27.70
N ALA A 312 -1.12 9.39 28.21
CA ALA A 312 -2.03 10.52 28.42
C ALA A 312 -1.56 11.45 29.55
N GLU A 313 -1.10 10.89 30.67
CA GLU A 313 -0.59 11.61 31.85
C GLU A 313 0.61 12.50 31.49
N ILE A 314 1.53 12.01 30.65
CA ILE A 314 2.67 12.79 30.14
C ILE A 314 2.20 14.00 29.32
N VAL A 315 1.17 13.84 28.48
CA VAL A 315 0.58 14.97 27.74
C VAL A 315 -0.18 15.91 28.67
N ALA A 316 -0.93 15.36 29.64
CA ALA A 316 -1.77 16.09 30.58
C ALA A 316 -0.96 16.99 31.52
N ALA A 317 0.14 16.49 32.07
CA ALA A 317 1.09 17.25 32.88
C ALA A 317 1.66 18.47 32.14
N ARG A 318 1.78 18.40 30.80
CA ARG A 318 2.22 19.52 29.96
C ARG A 318 1.06 20.43 29.51
N ALA A 319 -0.13 19.88 29.33
CA ALA A 319 -1.32 20.64 28.94
C ALA A 319 -1.98 21.40 30.10
N GLY A 320 -1.72 21.01 31.35
CA GLY A 320 -2.42 21.53 32.52
C GLY A 320 -3.87 21.01 32.63
N LEU A 321 -4.10 19.78 32.17
CA LEU A 321 -5.41 19.13 32.13
C LEU A 321 -5.40 17.84 32.98
N GLU A 322 -6.58 17.35 33.34
CA GLU A 322 -6.75 16.02 33.93
C GLU A 322 -7.00 14.95 32.86
N VAL A 323 -6.69 13.69 33.17
CA VAL A 323 -6.98 12.53 32.29
C VAL A 323 -8.25 11.85 32.78
N ILE A 324 -9.29 11.85 31.95
CA ILE A 324 -10.52 11.08 32.19
C ILE A 324 -10.34 9.68 31.59
N VAL A 325 -10.64 8.63 32.37
CA VAL A 325 -10.55 7.25 31.92
C VAL A 325 -11.91 6.80 31.38
N GLU A 326 -11.94 6.25 30.16
CA GLU A 326 -13.14 5.69 29.55
C GLU A 326 -12.89 4.24 29.10
N GLU A 327 -13.59 3.29 29.73
CA GLU A 327 -13.42 1.84 29.51
C GLU A 327 -13.56 1.43 28.05
N GLY A 328 -14.49 2.06 27.32
CA GLY A 328 -14.78 1.72 25.93
C GLY A 328 -13.61 1.95 24.96
N LEU A 329 -12.58 2.71 25.38
CA LEU A 329 -11.34 2.93 24.63
C LEU A 329 -10.29 1.81 24.81
N ARG A 330 -10.56 0.74 25.58
CA ARG A 330 -9.61 -0.38 25.73
C ARG A 330 -9.42 -1.16 24.44
N GLU A 331 -8.18 -1.64 24.22
CA GLU A 331 -7.83 -2.50 23.08
C GLU A 331 -8.72 -3.75 23.03
N THR A 332 -8.81 -4.35 21.84
CA THR A 332 -9.39 -5.69 21.63
C THR A 332 -8.77 -6.69 22.59
N ASP A 333 -9.58 -7.48 23.29
CA ASP A 333 -9.07 -8.66 23.97
C ASP A 333 -8.66 -9.72 22.93
N PHE A 334 -7.40 -10.14 22.96
CA PHE A 334 -6.89 -11.19 22.07
C PHE A 334 -6.88 -12.59 22.71
N GLY A 335 -7.33 -12.73 23.97
CA GLY A 335 -7.49 -14.01 24.64
C GLY A 335 -6.20 -14.85 24.62
N ASP A 336 -6.31 -16.10 24.16
CA ASP A 336 -5.18 -17.06 24.10
C ASP A 336 -4.03 -16.61 23.16
N TRP A 337 -4.26 -15.61 22.30
CA TRP A 337 -3.22 -15.03 21.43
C TRP A 337 -2.36 -13.96 22.12
N GLU A 338 -2.71 -13.54 23.34
CA GLU A 338 -1.98 -12.49 24.07
C GLU A 338 -0.48 -12.83 24.22
N GLY A 339 0.39 -11.88 23.86
CA GLY A 339 1.83 -12.08 23.92
C GLY A 339 2.42 -12.97 22.82
N TYR A 340 1.64 -13.53 21.89
CA TYR A 340 2.19 -14.28 20.75
C TYR A 340 2.43 -13.41 19.52
N THR A 341 3.45 -13.76 18.73
CA THR A 341 3.62 -13.20 17.38
C THR A 341 2.66 -13.87 16.40
N PHE A 342 2.34 -13.19 15.30
CA PHE A 342 1.51 -13.74 14.22
C PHE A 342 1.99 -15.11 13.72
N THR A 343 3.31 -15.30 13.61
CA THR A 343 3.91 -16.57 13.18
C THR A 343 3.81 -17.67 14.25
N GLU A 344 3.75 -17.33 15.54
CA GLU A 344 3.45 -18.31 16.60
C GLU A 344 1.97 -18.70 16.58
N ILE A 345 1.07 -17.73 16.39
CA ILE A 345 -0.37 -17.97 16.28
C ILE A 345 -0.67 -18.88 15.08
N GLN A 346 -0.12 -18.56 13.89
CA GLN A 346 -0.29 -19.36 12.67
C GLN A 346 0.16 -20.82 12.79
N ARG A 347 1.04 -21.14 13.76
CA ARG A 347 1.52 -22.52 14.01
C ARG A 347 0.76 -23.24 15.14
N ARG A 348 -0.09 -22.54 15.89
CA ARG A 348 -0.82 -23.04 17.07
C ARG A 348 -2.33 -23.09 16.86
N TRP A 349 -2.86 -22.06 16.20
CA TRP A 349 -4.27 -21.82 15.91
C TRP A 349 -4.44 -21.47 14.42
N PRO A 350 -4.09 -22.38 13.49
CA PRO A 350 -4.09 -22.09 12.06
C PRO A 350 -5.48 -21.82 11.51
N ASP A 351 -6.49 -22.56 11.99
CA ASP A 351 -7.86 -22.51 11.48
C ASP A 351 -8.62 -21.32 12.05
N GLU A 352 -8.40 -21.00 13.33
CA GLU A 352 -8.96 -19.81 13.99
C GLU A 352 -8.34 -18.53 13.43
N LEU A 353 -7.03 -18.54 13.12
CA LEU A 353 -6.39 -17.43 12.41
C LEU A 353 -6.93 -17.28 10.98
N ALA A 354 -7.18 -18.39 10.27
CA ALA A 354 -7.80 -18.34 8.95
C ALA A 354 -9.22 -17.76 9.00
N ALA A 355 -10.03 -18.17 9.98
CA ALA A 355 -11.37 -17.63 10.21
C ALA A 355 -11.33 -16.12 10.54
N TRP A 356 -10.48 -15.70 11.48
CA TRP A 356 -10.33 -14.30 11.90
C TRP A 356 -9.77 -13.37 10.81
N LEU A 357 -9.04 -13.91 9.82
CA LEU A 357 -8.59 -13.16 8.65
C LEU A 357 -9.63 -13.10 7.53
N ALA A 358 -10.56 -14.07 7.48
CA ALA A 358 -11.65 -14.12 6.52
C ALA A 358 -12.85 -13.25 6.96
N ASP A 359 -13.21 -13.28 8.25
CA ASP A 359 -14.32 -12.53 8.82
C ASP A 359 -13.92 -11.79 10.12
N PRO A 360 -13.97 -10.44 10.12
CA PRO A 360 -13.85 -9.61 11.32
C PRO A 360 -14.86 -9.92 12.46
N SER A 361 -15.97 -10.62 12.18
CA SER A 361 -16.95 -11.02 13.20
C SER A 361 -16.49 -12.23 14.04
N ALA A 362 -15.50 -12.99 13.56
CA ALA A 362 -14.84 -14.01 14.35
C ALA A 362 -13.94 -13.40 15.45
N ALA A 363 -13.80 -14.11 16.57
CA ALA A 363 -12.95 -13.74 17.69
C ALA A 363 -11.72 -14.66 17.77
N PRO A 364 -10.57 -14.18 18.32
CA PRO A 364 -9.54 -15.05 18.86
C PRO A 364 -10.11 -15.98 19.95
N PRO A 365 -9.56 -17.19 20.17
CA PRO A 365 -9.96 -18.05 21.27
C PRO A 365 -9.87 -17.32 22.63
N GLY A 366 -10.97 -17.28 23.37
CA GLY A 366 -11.08 -16.57 24.64
C GLY A 366 -11.12 -15.03 24.56
N GLY A 367 -11.04 -14.44 23.37
CA GLY A 367 -10.99 -12.99 23.14
C GLY A 367 -12.25 -12.38 22.54
N GLU A 368 -12.12 -11.18 21.99
CA GLU A 368 -13.20 -10.37 21.41
C GLU A 368 -13.13 -10.33 19.87
N SER A 369 -14.28 -10.34 19.20
CA SER A 369 -14.36 -10.03 17.77
C SER A 369 -14.33 -8.52 17.51
N PHE A 370 -13.97 -8.13 16.30
CA PHE A 370 -14.03 -6.72 15.91
C PHE A 370 -15.46 -6.16 15.85
N GLY A 371 -16.50 -7.01 15.84
CA GLY A 371 -17.89 -6.58 16.05
C GLY A 371 -18.10 -6.00 17.46
N VAL A 372 -17.80 -6.77 18.50
CA VAL A 372 -17.93 -6.36 19.92
C VAL A 372 -17.09 -5.12 20.23
N VAL A 373 -15.89 -5.01 19.64
CA VAL A 373 -15.04 -3.83 19.78
C VAL A 373 -15.63 -2.61 19.06
N ALA A 374 -16.27 -2.79 17.90
CA ALA A 374 -16.92 -1.70 17.18
C ALA A 374 -18.10 -1.12 17.98
N GLU A 375 -18.96 -1.96 18.55
CA GLU A 375 -20.13 -1.55 19.34
C GLU A 375 -19.74 -0.67 20.55
N ARG A 376 -18.74 -1.08 21.35
CA ARG A 376 -18.29 -0.26 22.49
C ARG A 376 -17.64 1.06 22.05
N VAL A 377 -16.91 1.07 20.93
CA VAL A 377 -16.25 2.29 20.44
C VAL A 377 -17.23 3.24 19.76
N GLU A 378 -18.29 2.73 19.14
CA GLU A 378 -19.44 3.48 18.62
C GLU A 378 -20.16 4.22 19.78
N ALA A 379 -20.56 3.50 20.83
CA ALA A 379 -21.16 4.10 22.01
C ALA A 379 -20.23 5.12 22.72
N THR A 380 -18.91 4.83 22.75
CA THR A 380 -17.92 5.75 23.33
C THR A 380 -17.74 7.00 22.48
N ARG A 381 -17.74 6.89 21.14
CA ARG A 381 -17.71 8.04 20.23
C ARG A 381 -18.85 8.99 20.56
N ASP A 382 -20.07 8.49 20.66
CA ASP A 382 -21.25 9.34 20.82
C ASP A 382 -21.25 10.06 22.18
N LEU A 383 -20.89 9.35 23.25
CA LEU A 383 -20.66 9.94 24.58
C LEU A 383 -19.59 11.04 24.57
N LEU A 384 -18.51 10.87 23.80
CA LEU A 384 -17.48 11.90 23.64
C LEU A 384 -17.96 13.09 22.82
N LEU A 385 -18.76 12.88 21.77
CA LEU A 385 -19.31 13.96 20.96
C LEU A 385 -20.33 14.80 21.74
N GLU A 386 -21.18 14.17 22.54
CA GLU A 386 -22.12 14.84 23.44
C GLU A 386 -21.40 15.63 24.54
N ARG A 387 -20.50 14.98 25.30
CA ARG A 387 -19.82 15.62 26.45
C ARG A 387 -18.88 16.76 26.03
N TYR A 388 -18.33 16.71 24.82
CA TYR A 388 -17.31 17.63 24.35
C TYR A 388 -17.68 18.39 23.07
N GLU A 389 -18.98 18.66 22.85
CA GLU A 389 -19.48 19.46 21.73
C GLU A 389 -18.64 20.72 21.48
N GLY A 390 -18.14 20.87 20.25
CA GLY A 390 -17.36 22.03 19.79
C GLY A 390 -15.95 22.17 20.38
N LYS A 391 -15.41 21.15 21.06
CA LYS A 391 -14.09 21.19 21.74
C LYS A 391 -13.05 20.32 21.03
N THR A 392 -11.76 20.61 21.26
CA THR A 392 -10.67 19.65 20.95
C THR A 392 -10.42 18.71 22.12
N VAL A 393 -10.57 17.41 21.87
CA VAL A 393 -10.33 16.33 22.84
C VAL A 393 -9.16 15.47 22.36
N LEU A 394 -8.18 15.24 23.23
CA LEU A 394 -7.19 14.19 23.01
C LEU A 394 -7.76 12.85 23.47
N VAL A 395 -7.71 11.84 22.62
CA VAL A 395 -8.21 10.48 22.89
C VAL A 395 -7.03 9.50 22.78
N VAL A 396 -6.55 9.01 23.93
CA VAL A 396 -5.35 8.15 24.01
C VAL A 396 -5.75 6.68 24.12
N SER A 397 -5.34 5.88 23.14
CA SER A 397 -5.81 4.49 22.99
C SER A 397 -4.82 3.64 22.17
N HIS A 398 -5.32 2.62 21.47
CA HIS A 398 -4.56 1.51 20.89
C HIS A 398 -4.92 1.29 19.42
N VAL A 399 -4.43 0.20 18.82
CA VAL A 399 -4.54 -0.02 17.37
C VAL A 399 -5.99 -0.22 16.95
N THR A 400 -6.78 -1.03 17.65
CA THR A 400 -8.15 -1.30 17.19
C THR A 400 -9.10 -0.12 17.43
N PRO A 401 -9.22 0.46 18.63
CA PRO A 401 -10.20 1.53 18.87
C PRO A 401 -9.95 2.78 18.03
N ILE A 402 -8.69 3.17 17.82
CA ILE A 402 -8.35 4.31 16.95
C ILE A 402 -8.77 4.02 15.51
N LYS A 403 -8.50 2.81 15.00
CA LYS A 403 -8.98 2.37 13.68
C LYS A 403 -10.51 2.27 13.60
N MET A 404 -11.21 1.93 14.68
CA MET A 404 -12.68 1.92 14.74
C MET A 404 -13.24 3.35 14.62
N LEU A 405 -12.73 4.31 15.37
CA LEU A 405 -13.13 5.72 15.26
C LEU A 405 -12.91 6.27 13.85
N LEU A 406 -11.76 5.94 13.24
CA LEU A 406 -11.45 6.30 11.84
C LEU A 406 -12.37 5.58 10.84
N ARG A 407 -12.66 4.29 11.04
CA ARG A 407 -13.60 3.51 10.22
C ARG A 407 -14.99 4.17 10.23
N LEU A 408 -15.49 4.52 11.42
CA LEU A 408 -16.81 5.13 11.61
C LEU A 408 -16.89 6.49 10.92
N ALA A 409 -15.89 7.36 11.11
CA ALA A 409 -15.83 8.66 10.44
C ALA A 409 -15.70 8.60 8.91
N LEU A 410 -15.11 7.53 8.38
CA LEU A 410 -14.99 7.27 6.94
C LEU A 410 -16.16 6.45 6.35
N LEU A 411 -17.18 6.11 7.16
CA LEU A 411 -18.28 5.20 6.81
C LEU A 411 -17.80 3.85 6.22
N ALA A 412 -16.63 3.37 6.67
CA ALA A 412 -15.93 2.26 6.05
C ALA A 412 -16.45 0.88 6.52
N PRO A 413 -16.36 -0.17 5.68
CA PRO A 413 -16.66 -1.54 6.11
C PRO A 413 -15.63 -2.04 7.12
N LEU A 414 -16.00 -3.02 7.96
CA LEU A 414 -15.16 -3.51 9.06
C LEU A 414 -13.80 -4.09 8.58
N ALA A 415 -13.75 -4.66 7.38
CA ALA A 415 -12.53 -5.12 6.72
C ALA A 415 -11.49 -4.00 6.43
N ALA A 416 -11.84 -2.72 6.61
CA ALA A 416 -10.89 -1.60 6.51
C ALA A 416 -9.81 -1.61 7.62
N LEU A 417 -10.05 -2.30 8.74
CA LEU A 417 -9.08 -2.44 9.85
C LEU A 417 -7.74 -3.04 9.40
N TYR A 418 -7.76 -4.02 8.49
CA TYR A 418 -6.57 -4.62 7.87
C TYR A 418 -5.95 -3.76 6.74
N ARG A 419 -6.55 -2.62 6.41
CA ARG A 419 -6.08 -1.72 5.33
C ARG A 419 -5.43 -0.45 5.85
N MET A 420 -5.77 -0.04 7.07
CA MET A 420 -5.13 1.02 7.86
C MET A 420 -3.85 0.51 8.55
N HIS A 421 -2.78 1.31 8.50
CA HIS A 421 -1.56 1.14 9.30
C HIS A 421 -1.53 2.20 10.40
N LEU A 422 -1.03 1.88 11.60
CA LEU A 422 -0.95 2.83 12.71
C LEU A 422 0.30 2.60 13.56
N ASP A 423 1.25 3.53 13.47
CA ASP A 423 2.52 3.52 14.20
C ASP A 423 2.34 3.92 15.68
N LEU A 424 3.37 3.65 16.49
CA LEU A 424 3.43 4.00 17.91
C LEU A 424 3.49 5.52 18.09
N ALA A 425 2.79 6.04 19.10
CA ALA A 425 2.58 7.48 19.32
C ALA A 425 2.06 8.30 18.12
N ALA A 426 1.58 7.65 17.05
CA ALA A 426 1.06 8.35 15.89
C ALA A 426 -0.24 9.10 16.21
N LEU A 427 -0.35 10.31 15.67
CA LEU A 427 -1.53 11.16 15.78
C LEU A 427 -2.46 10.97 14.58
N SER A 428 -3.78 10.97 14.83
CA SER A 428 -4.80 11.07 13.79
C SER A 428 -5.87 12.07 14.24
N LEU A 429 -6.51 12.80 13.33
CA LEU A 429 -7.48 13.85 13.68
C LEU A 429 -8.79 13.60 12.93
N ILE A 430 -9.89 13.57 13.68
CA ILE A 430 -11.25 13.53 13.15
C ILE A 430 -12.01 14.76 13.66
N GLU A 431 -12.58 15.52 12.73
CA GLU A 431 -13.51 16.61 13.03
C GLU A 431 -14.95 16.12 12.79
N TYR A 432 -15.84 16.36 13.75
CA TYR A 432 -17.26 16.05 13.64
C TYR A 432 -18.04 17.37 13.64
N TYR A 433 -18.70 17.67 12.52
CA TYR A 433 -19.52 18.87 12.35
C TYR A 433 -20.99 18.55 12.67
N ALA A 434 -21.69 19.43 13.40
CA ALA A 434 -23.07 19.20 13.82
C ALA A 434 -24.07 19.25 12.65
N ASP A 435 -23.73 19.92 11.54
CA ASP A 435 -24.45 19.91 10.27
C ASP A 435 -24.08 18.73 9.34
N GLY A 436 -23.09 17.92 9.73
CA GLY A 436 -22.54 16.80 8.97
C GLY A 436 -21.64 17.22 7.79
N PRO A 437 -20.54 16.50 7.49
CA PRO A 437 -20.20 15.13 7.92
C PRO A 437 -19.14 15.06 9.05
N ALA A 438 -18.69 13.85 9.37
CA ALA A 438 -17.38 13.62 10.01
C ALA A 438 -16.26 13.67 8.95
N VAL A 439 -15.08 14.18 9.31
CA VAL A 439 -13.95 14.37 8.40
C VAL A 439 -12.63 13.93 9.06
N VAL A 440 -11.94 12.95 8.47
CA VAL A 440 -10.56 12.60 8.86
C VAL A 440 -9.60 13.61 8.23
N LYS A 441 -9.00 14.46 9.07
CA LYS A 441 -8.08 15.54 8.66
C LYS A 441 -6.61 15.13 8.66
N ALA A 442 -6.26 14.17 9.51
CA ALA A 442 -4.93 13.57 9.59
C ALA A 442 -5.04 12.10 9.96
N PHE A 443 -4.13 11.28 9.45
CA PHE A 443 -4.06 9.86 9.73
C PHE A 443 -2.59 9.45 9.82
N ASN A 444 -2.22 8.81 10.93
CA ASN A 444 -0.88 8.28 11.19
C ASN A 444 0.27 9.32 11.09
N ASP A 445 0.08 10.52 11.66
CA ASP A 445 1.10 11.57 11.74
C ASP A 445 2.12 11.27 12.86
N THR A 446 3.34 10.89 12.46
CA THR A 446 4.52 10.70 13.32
C THR A 446 5.55 11.83 13.21
N SER A 447 5.22 12.97 12.56
CA SER A 447 6.15 14.09 12.27
C SER A 447 6.77 14.77 13.49
N HIS A 448 6.39 14.36 14.70
CA HIS A 448 6.94 14.84 15.96
C HIS A 448 8.03 13.93 16.54
N LEU A 449 8.30 12.78 15.92
CA LEU A 449 9.29 11.79 16.34
C LEU A 449 10.60 11.86 15.53
N HIS A 450 10.73 12.86 14.65
CA HIS A 450 11.76 12.97 13.59
C HIS A 450 12.28 14.41 13.45
#